data_AF-A0A8J6MZK8-F1
#
_entry.id   AF-A0A8J6MZK8-F1
#
_cell.length_a   1.000
_cell.length_b   1.000
_cell.length_c   1.000
_cell.angle_alpha   90.00
_cell.angle_beta   90.00
_cell.angle_gamma   90.00
#
_symmetry.space_group_name_H-M   'P 1'
#
loop_
_entity.id
_entity.type
_entity.pdbx_description
1 polymer ?
#
loop_
_entity_poly.entity_id
_entity_poly.type
_entity_poly.pdbx_seq_one_letter_code
_entity_poly.pdbx_strand_id
1 'polypeptide(L)'
;MSKDQSDNLPVLDTFRQAGFYGKIALILATWFGVGLAPVISGTFGTLAAVPLILLLNYFGEWYGVIALVVVTVVAIWASDRTQGLLGKTDPSEVVIDEIAGFLVTMLLLPASLVNVGLGFILFRFFDIVKPWPVRQSERLKGGFGIVVDDLLAGVYAHLCLRGILLLVT
;
A
#
# COMPACT_ATOMS: atom_id res chain seq x y z
N MET A 1 -16.76 11.86 32.46
CA MET A 1 -15.64 10.94 32.16
C MET A 1 -14.96 11.45 30.90
N SER A 2 -13.84 12.16 31.05
CA SER A 2 -13.00 12.54 29.92
C SER A 2 -12.48 11.26 29.29
N LYS A 3 -12.93 10.94 28.08
CA LYS A 3 -12.16 10.06 27.20
C LYS A 3 -10.93 10.85 26.84
N ASP A 4 -9.86 10.59 27.58
CA ASP A 4 -8.54 11.05 27.23
C ASP A 4 -8.17 10.35 25.91
N GLN A 5 -8.39 11.01 24.78
CA GLN A 5 -7.98 10.53 23.46
C GLN A 5 -6.44 10.57 23.29
N SER A 6 -5.70 10.85 24.37
CA SER A 6 -4.24 10.83 24.43
C SER A 6 -3.64 9.50 24.88
N ASP A 7 -4.45 8.45 25.09
CA ASP A 7 -3.98 7.08 25.34
C ASP A 7 -3.38 6.46 24.05
N ASN A 8 -2.18 6.96 23.73
CA ASN A 8 -1.09 6.44 22.91
C ASN A 8 -1.46 5.59 21.69
N LEU A 9 -1.31 6.16 20.50
CA LEU A 9 -1.06 5.39 19.28
C LEU A 9 0.08 4.39 19.58
N PRO A 10 -0.16 3.06 19.57
CA PRO A 10 0.88 2.07 19.89
C PRO A 10 2.13 2.25 19.03
N VAL A 11 1.95 2.75 17.81
CA VAL A 11 3.03 3.11 16.89
C VAL A 11 3.96 4.20 17.44
N LEU A 12 3.45 5.25 18.10
CA LEU A 12 4.28 6.33 18.63
C LEU A 12 5.13 5.86 19.82
N ASP A 13 4.55 5.07 20.71
CA ASP A 13 5.28 4.49 21.83
C ASP A 13 6.33 3.50 21.35
N THR A 14 5.96 2.64 20.40
CA THR A 14 6.87 1.70 19.76
C THR A 14 7.99 2.44 19.04
N PHE A 15 7.69 3.53 18.34
CA PHE A 15 8.68 4.36 17.65
C PHE A 15 9.70 4.96 18.62
N ARG A 16 9.27 5.44 19.78
CA ARG A 16 10.16 6.01 20.81
C ARG A 16 11.13 4.96 21.37
N GLN A 17 10.66 3.73 21.52
CA GLN A 17 11.44 2.62 22.08
C GLN A 17 12.27 1.85 21.04
N ALA A 18 11.92 1.97 19.75
CA ALA A 18 12.58 1.26 18.68
C ALA A 18 14.03 1.74 18.44
N GLY A 19 14.90 0.79 18.12
CA GLY A 19 16.23 1.08 17.57
C GLY A 19 16.15 1.73 16.18
N PHE A 20 17.29 2.18 15.66
CA PHE A 20 17.38 2.92 14.39
C PHE A 20 16.63 2.26 13.23
N TYR A 21 16.88 0.98 12.97
CA TYR A 21 16.19 0.23 11.90
C TYR A 21 14.69 0.07 12.14
N GLY A 22 14.25 -0.02 13.40
CA GLY A 22 12.82 -0.10 13.72
C GLY A 22 12.09 1.20 13.45
N LYS A 23 12.73 2.34 13.73
CA LYS A 23 12.21 3.66 13.38
C LYS A 23 12.07 3.82 11.87
N ILE A 24 13.07 3.39 11.09
CA ILE A 24 13.01 3.41 9.63
C ILE A 24 11.85 2.53 9.14
N ALA A 25 11.73 1.30 9.64
CA ALA A 25 10.65 0.40 9.25
C ALA A 25 9.27 1.02 9.52
N LEU A 26 9.05 1.60 10.70
CA LEU A 26 7.78 2.25 11.06
C LEU A 26 7.47 3.45 10.15
N ILE A 27 8.46 4.29 9.86
CA ILE A 27 8.28 5.44 8.96
C ILE A 27 7.91 4.97 7.56
N LEU A 28 8.60 3.96 7.03
CA LEU A 28 8.35 3.47 5.69
C LEU A 28 7.03 2.70 5.60
N ALA A 29 6.75 1.80 6.55
CA ALA A 29 5.54 1.00 6.59
C ALA A 29 4.27 1.86 6.69
N THR A 30 4.31 2.94 7.50
CA THR A 30 3.20 3.89 7.62
C THR A 30 3.13 4.91 6.49
N TRP A 31 4.01 4.81 5.48
CA TRP A 31 4.17 5.78 4.42
C TRP A 31 4.30 7.22 4.96
N PHE A 32 5.32 7.43 5.78
CA PHE A 32 5.64 8.70 6.43
C PHE A 32 4.52 9.25 7.32
N GLY A 33 3.75 8.35 7.97
CA GLY A 33 2.68 8.70 8.91
C GLY A 33 1.28 8.75 8.29
N VAL A 34 1.13 8.52 6.99
CA VAL A 34 -0.18 8.43 6.33
C VAL A 34 -1.04 7.32 6.92
N GLY A 35 -0.45 6.16 7.23
CA GLY A 35 -1.12 5.03 7.87
C GLY A 35 -1.65 5.31 9.28
N LEU A 36 -1.31 6.46 9.88
CA LEU A 36 -1.84 6.90 11.19
C LEU A 36 -3.15 7.68 11.07
N ALA A 37 -3.69 7.86 9.86
CA ALA A 37 -4.94 8.58 9.64
C ALA A 37 -6.14 7.87 10.32
N PRO A 38 -7.05 8.62 10.98
CA PRO A 38 -8.00 8.07 11.96
C PRO A 38 -9.25 7.36 11.42
N VAL A 39 -9.49 7.35 10.10
CA VAL A 39 -10.79 6.90 9.54
C VAL A 39 -10.68 5.65 8.68
N ILE A 40 -9.78 5.63 7.68
CA ILE A 40 -9.54 4.46 6.83
C ILE A 40 -8.10 4.56 6.31
N SER A 41 -7.13 4.00 7.03
CA SER A 41 -5.72 4.00 6.61
C SER A 41 -5.57 3.48 5.17
N GLY A 42 -6.32 2.42 4.83
CA GLY A 42 -6.61 1.89 3.48
C GLY A 42 -6.90 2.89 2.36
N THR A 43 -7.63 3.96 2.68
CA THR A 43 -7.99 4.96 1.68
C THR A 43 -6.88 5.99 1.55
N PHE A 44 -6.28 6.38 2.67
CA PHE A 44 -5.24 7.40 2.71
C PHE A 44 -3.91 6.87 2.17
N GLY A 45 -3.56 5.60 2.41
CA GLY A 45 -2.40 4.91 1.86
C GLY A 45 -2.45 4.88 0.33
N THR A 46 -3.51 4.31 -0.21
CA THR A 46 -3.77 4.28 -1.66
C THR A 46 -3.80 5.69 -2.27
N LEU A 47 -4.41 6.67 -1.61
CA LEU A 47 -4.42 8.06 -2.09
C LEU A 47 -3.01 8.67 -2.08
N ALA A 48 -2.18 8.34 -1.10
CA ALA A 48 -0.81 8.82 -0.99
C ALA A 48 0.14 8.21 -2.04
N ALA A 49 -0.28 7.16 -2.75
CA ALA A 49 0.42 6.67 -3.94
C ALA A 49 0.17 7.56 -5.18
N VAL A 50 -0.89 8.37 -5.22
CA VAL A 50 -1.21 9.20 -6.40
C VAL A 50 -0.09 10.20 -6.74
N PRO A 51 0.46 11.00 -5.81
CA PRO A 51 1.58 11.87 -6.11
C PRO A 51 2.81 11.12 -6.64
N LEU A 52 3.08 9.93 -6.12
CA LEU A 52 4.17 9.06 -6.59
C LEU A 52 3.92 8.62 -8.03
N ILE A 53 2.72 8.15 -8.36
CA ILE A 53 2.35 7.72 -9.72
C ILE A 53 2.48 8.86 -10.73
N LEU A 54 1.99 10.06 -10.39
CA LEU A 54 2.11 11.24 -11.25
C LEU A 54 3.56 11.62 -11.49
N LEU A 55 4.39 11.58 -10.44
CA LEU A 55 5.82 11.86 -10.52
C LEU A 55 6.54 10.85 -11.42
N LEU A 56 6.26 9.56 -11.26
CA LEU A 56 6.89 8.50 -12.05
C LEU A 56 6.46 8.59 -13.53
N ASN A 57 5.18 8.85 -13.78
CA ASN A 57 4.67 9.02 -15.14
C ASN A 57 5.31 10.23 -15.85
N TYR A 58 5.61 11.31 -15.12
CA TYR A 58 6.33 12.48 -15.65
C TYR A 58 7.76 12.14 -16.12
N PHE A 59 8.49 11.31 -15.38
CA PHE A 59 9.85 10.90 -15.78
C PHE A 59 9.87 9.79 -16.85
N GLY A 60 8.80 9.02 -16.96
CA GLY A 60 8.61 7.99 -17.98
C GLY A 60 8.27 6.63 -17.41
N GLU A 61 7.68 5.78 -18.25
CA GLU A 61 7.04 4.53 -17.83
C GLU A 61 7.99 3.53 -17.14
N TRP A 62 9.27 3.51 -17.53
CA TRP A 62 10.29 2.64 -16.93
C TRP A 62 10.59 2.95 -15.46
N TYR A 63 10.43 4.21 -15.05
CA TYR A 63 10.58 4.57 -13.64
C TYR A 63 9.49 3.94 -12.78
N GLY A 64 8.29 3.71 -13.34
CA GLY A 64 7.23 2.94 -12.68
C GLY A 64 7.64 1.51 -12.37
N VAL A 65 8.32 0.84 -13.32
CA VAL A 65 8.82 -0.53 -13.12
C VAL A 65 9.90 -0.58 -12.04
N ILE A 66 10.85 0.35 -12.07
CA ILE A 66 11.92 0.44 -11.06
C ILE A 66 11.32 0.72 -9.68
N ALA A 67 10.39 1.68 -9.60
CA ALA A 67 9.72 2.05 -8.37
C ALA A 67 8.92 0.87 -7.80
N LEU A 68 8.20 0.11 -8.63
CA LEU A 68 7.48 -1.08 -8.19
C LEU A 68 8.44 -2.07 -7.52
N VAL A 69 9.56 -2.42 -8.16
CA VAL A 69 10.54 -3.37 -7.58
C VAL A 69 11.09 -2.85 -6.26
N VAL A 70 11.51 -1.58 -6.21
CA VAL A 70 12.08 -0.98 -5.00
C VAL A 70 11.05 -0.92 -3.88
N VAL A 71 9.85 -0.41 -4.16
CA VAL A 71 8.78 -0.26 -3.17
C VAL A 71 8.33 -1.63 -2.67
N THR A 72 8.18 -2.65 -3.52
CA THR A 72 7.83 -4.00 -3.07
C THR A 72 8.87 -4.59 -2.12
N VAL A 73 10.17 -4.47 -2.44
CA VAL A 73 11.24 -4.98 -1.55
C VAL A 73 11.24 -4.24 -0.22
N VAL A 74 11.10 -2.91 -0.26
CA VAL A 74 11.03 -2.08 0.96
C VAL A 74 9.77 -2.40 1.76
N ALA A 75 8.62 -2.58 1.11
CA ALA A 75 7.35 -2.92 1.72
C ALA A 75 7.48 -4.25 2.48
N ILE A 76 8.00 -5.30 1.85
CA ILE A 76 8.14 -6.62 2.50
C ILE A 76 8.99 -6.50 3.76
N TRP A 77 10.14 -5.83 3.67
CA TRP A 77 11.03 -5.64 4.83
C TRP A 77 10.39 -4.77 5.92
N ALA A 78 9.80 -3.63 5.56
CA ALA A 78 9.23 -2.67 6.49
C ALA A 78 7.99 -3.24 7.18
N SER A 79 7.09 -3.90 6.45
CA SER A 79 5.91 -4.55 6.96
C SER A 79 6.29 -5.69 7.91
N ASP A 80 7.27 -6.54 7.55
CA ASP A 80 7.69 -7.66 8.40
C ASP A 80 8.22 -7.17 9.75
N ARG A 81 9.10 -6.16 9.70
CA ARG A 81 9.69 -5.56 10.89
C ARG A 81 8.65 -4.84 11.74
N THR A 82 7.73 -4.11 11.11
CA THR A 82 6.68 -3.34 11.81
C THR A 82 5.69 -4.25 12.53
N GLN A 83 5.24 -5.33 11.89
CA GLN A 83 4.43 -6.38 12.53
C GLN A 83 5.11 -6.89 13.81
N GLY A 84 6.42 -7.15 13.75
CA GLY A 84 7.18 -7.70 14.88
C GLY A 84 7.35 -6.68 16.02
N LEU A 85 7.50 -5.41 15.68
CA LEU A 85 7.60 -4.31 16.65
C LEU A 85 6.27 -4.02 17.33
N LEU A 86 5.16 -4.07 16.59
CA LEU A 86 3.82 -3.81 17.12
C LEU A 86 3.20 -5.03 17.79
N GLY A 87 3.76 -6.23 17.58
CA GLY A 87 3.18 -7.48 18.07
C GLY A 87 1.80 -7.79 17.46
N LYS A 88 1.52 -7.25 16.27
CA LYS A 88 0.24 -7.38 15.55
C LYS A 88 0.50 -8.01 14.18
N THR A 89 -0.30 -9.01 13.84
CA THR A 89 -0.36 -9.51 12.46
C THR A 89 -1.13 -8.50 11.62
N ASP A 90 -0.58 -8.14 10.47
CA ASP A 90 -1.19 -7.23 9.50
C ASP A 90 -1.76 -5.93 10.14
N PRO A 91 -0.88 -5.09 10.73
CA PRO A 91 -1.31 -3.86 11.39
C PRO A 91 -1.91 -2.89 10.37
N SER A 92 -3.10 -2.35 10.64
CA SER A 92 -3.77 -1.38 9.76
C SER A 92 -2.96 -0.10 9.51
N GLU A 93 -1.94 0.19 10.33
CA GLU A 93 -1.04 1.33 10.15
C GLU A 93 0.02 1.08 9.06
N VAL A 94 0.22 -0.17 8.63
CA VAL A 94 1.04 -0.53 7.48
C VAL A 94 0.19 -0.27 6.23
N VAL A 95 0.68 0.61 5.36
CA VAL A 95 -0.01 1.00 4.12
C VAL A 95 0.92 0.97 2.90
N ILE A 96 2.21 0.69 3.08
CA ILE A 96 3.21 0.65 1.99
C ILE A 96 2.96 -0.48 0.98
N ASP A 97 2.33 -1.56 1.43
CA ASP A 97 1.68 -2.60 0.64
C ASP A 97 0.66 -2.02 -0.34
N GLU A 98 -0.21 -1.10 0.10
CA GLU A 98 -1.19 -0.47 -0.78
C GLU A 98 -0.54 0.40 -1.84
N ILE A 99 0.56 1.07 -1.49
CA ILE A 99 1.36 1.84 -2.46
C ILE A 99 1.91 0.88 -3.52
N ALA A 100 2.41 -0.29 -3.11
CA ALA A 100 2.92 -1.30 -4.04
C ALA A 100 1.81 -1.86 -4.94
N GLY A 101 0.64 -2.21 -4.37
CA GLY A 101 -0.53 -2.69 -5.12
C GLY A 101 -1.07 -1.66 -6.11
N PHE A 102 -1.11 -0.37 -5.73
CA PHE A 102 -1.57 0.69 -6.60
C PHE A 102 -0.55 1.04 -7.71
N LEU A 103 0.76 0.89 -7.43
CA LEU A 103 1.80 0.95 -8.48
C LEU A 103 1.60 -0.15 -9.53
N VAL A 104 1.27 -1.39 -9.12
CA VAL A 104 0.92 -2.46 -10.07
C VAL A 104 -0.30 -2.06 -10.91
N THR A 105 -1.33 -1.51 -10.27
CA THR A 105 -2.56 -1.08 -10.95
C THR A 105 -2.28 -0.10 -12.10
N MET A 106 -1.43 0.89 -11.85
CA MET A 106 -1.11 1.96 -12.80
C MET A 106 0.12 1.70 -13.67
N LEU A 107 0.74 0.52 -13.56
CA LEU A 107 1.97 0.18 -14.24
C LEU A 107 1.82 0.28 -15.77
N LEU A 108 2.70 1.03 -16.45
CA LEU A 108 2.70 1.19 -17.91
C LEU A 108 1.35 1.74 -18.46
N LEU A 109 0.62 2.52 -17.67
CA LEU A 109 -0.59 3.25 -18.10
C LEU A 109 -0.37 4.75 -17.98
N PRO A 110 -0.96 5.57 -18.88
CA PRO A 110 -0.91 7.01 -18.75
C PRO A 110 -1.67 7.46 -17.50
N ALA A 111 -1.05 8.33 -16.69
CA ALA A 111 -1.61 8.79 -15.42
C ALA A 111 -2.61 9.95 -15.60
N SER A 112 -3.61 9.77 -16.48
CA SER A 112 -4.72 10.72 -16.62
C SER A 112 -5.61 10.68 -15.38
N LEU A 113 -6.34 11.77 -15.11
CA LEU A 113 -7.26 11.84 -13.97
C LEU A 113 -8.31 10.71 -14.00
N VAL A 114 -8.80 10.35 -15.18
CA VAL A 114 -9.76 9.26 -15.38
C VAL A 114 -9.11 7.91 -15.05
N ASN A 115 -7.89 7.65 -15.56
CA ASN A 115 -7.21 6.37 -15.34
C ASN A 115 -6.83 6.18 -13.88
N VAL A 116 -6.30 7.23 -13.23
CA VAL A 116 -5.99 7.22 -11.80
C VAL A 116 -7.26 7.01 -10.97
N GLY A 117 -8.36 7.70 -11.30
CA GLY A 117 -9.64 7.53 -10.61
C GLY A 117 -10.24 6.13 -10.75
N LEU A 118 -10.28 5.60 -11.97
CA LEU A 118 -10.76 4.23 -12.24
C LEU A 118 -9.86 3.18 -11.61
N GLY A 119 -8.54 3.33 -11.75
CA GLY A 119 -7.56 2.46 -11.12
C GLY A 119 -7.74 2.44 -9.60
N PHE A 120 -7.91 3.60 -8.97
CA PHE A 120 -8.12 3.71 -7.53
C PHE A 120 -9.36 2.91 -7.10
N ILE A 121 -10.48 3.11 -7.79
CA ILE A 121 -11.74 2.42 -7.48
C ILE A 121 -11.58 0.90 -7.67
N LEU A 122 -10.98 0.47 -8.77
CA LEU A 122 -10.76 -0.96 -9.06
C LEU A 122 -9.82 -1.61 -8.05
N PHE A 123 -8.71 -0.95 -7.72
CA PHE A 123 -7.76 -1.44 -6.72
C PHE A 123 -8.42 -1.63 -5.36
N ARG A 124 -9.09 -0.58 -4.84
CA ARG A 124 -9.80 -0.68 -3.56
C ARG A 124 -10.90 -1.75 -3.60
N PHE A 125 -11.59 -1.91 -4.72
CA PHE A 125 -12.57 -2.98 -4.87
C PHE A 125 -11.93 -4.37 -4.73
N PHE A 126 -10.81 -4.64 -5.43
CA PHE A 126 -10.16 -5.94 -5.39
C PHE A 126 -9.41 -6.22 -4.08
N ASP A 127 -8.83 -5.19 -3.45
CA ASP A 127 -8.23 -5.29 -2.13
C ASP A 127 -9.29 -5.63 -1.06
N ILE A 128 -10.47 -5.01 -1.11
CA ILE A 128 -11.56 -5.31 -0.16
C ILE A 128 -12.20 -6.68 -0.43
N VAL A 129 -12.44 -7.03 -1.70
CA VAL A 129 -13.15 -8.27 -2.08
C VAL A 129 -12.24 -9.49 -1.97
N LYS A 130 -10.94 -9.34 -2.23
CA LYS A 130 -9.93 -10.41 -2.29
C LYS A 130 -10.41 -11.63 -3.09
N PRO A 131 -10.65 -11.51 -4.42
CA PRO A 131 -11.06 -12.64 -5.24
C PRO A 131 -10.01 -13.75 -5.21
N TRP A 132 -10.39 -15.00 -5.55
CA TRP A 132 -9.39 -16.06 -5.72
C TRP A 132 -8.41 -15.68 -6.83
N PRO A 133 -7.07 -15.81 -6.65
CA PRO A 133 -6.35 -16.39 -5.52
C PRO A 133 -5.83 -15.40 -4.46
N VAL A 134 -6.20 -14.11 -4.50
CA VAL A 134 -5.81 -13.09 -3.50
C VAL A 134 -6.09 -13.59 -2.08
N ARG A 135 -7.29 -14.12 -1.82
CA ARG A 135 -7.62 -14.68 -0.50
C ARG A 135 -6.75 -15.87 -0.07
N GLN A 136 -6.14 -16.58 -1.01
CA GLN A 136 -5.23 -17.68 -0.67
C GLN A 136 -3.85 -17.19 -0.25
N SER A 137 -3.41 -16.01 -0.71
CA SER A 137 -2.13 -15.43 -0.31
C SER A 137 -2.12 -14.96 1.14
N GLU A 138 -3.28 -14.70 1.76
CA GLU A 138 -3.40 -14.40 3.19
C GLU A 138 -2.87 -15.54 4.11
N ARG A 139 -2.62 -16.74 3.56
CA ARG A 139 -1.97 -17.84 4.29
C ARG A 139 -0.46 -17.66 4.43
N LEU A 140 0.14 -16.81 3.60
CA LEU A 140 1.53 -16.43 3.68
C LEU A 140 1.74 -15.60 4.95
N LYS A 141 2.91 -15.73 5.57
CA LYS A 141 3.23 -15.09 6.85
C LYS A 141 4.22 -13.96 6.64
N GLY A 142 4.23 -13.04 7.60
CA GLY A 142 5.19 -11.95 7.62
C GLY A 142 4.87 -10.85 6.61
N GLY A 143 5.83 -9.96 6.41
CA GLY A 143 5.69 -8.86 5.44
C GLY A 143 5.49 -9.35 4.00
N PHE A 144 5.89 -10.58 3.67
CA PHE A 144 5.60 -11.17 2.36
C PHE A 144 4.10 -11.41 2.16
N GLY A 145 3.39 -11.89 3.19
CA GLY A 145 1.95 -12.11 3.09
C GLY A 145 1.17 -10.80 2.93
N ILE A 146 1.54 -9.79 3.71
CA ILE A 146 0.95 -8.44 3.72
C ILE A 146 1.13 -7.73 2.37
N VAL A 147 2.24 -7.95 1.67
CA VAL A 147 2.47 -7.25 0.40
C VAL A 147 1.89 -8.03 -0.79
N VAL A 148 1.88 -9.36 -0.74
CA VAL A 148 1.46 -10.17 -1.89
C VAL A 148 -0.05 -10.09 -2.14
N ASP A 149 -0.89 -9.99 -1.12
CA ASP A 149 -2.34 -9.83 -1.35
C ASP A 149 -2.67 -8.52 -2.08
N ASP A 150 -2.05 -7.41 -1.69
CA ASP A 150 -2.19 -6.12 -2.36
C ASP A 150 -1.59 -6.10 -3.77
N LEU A 151 -0.44 -6.75 -3.98
CA LEU A 151 0.11 -6.90 -5.33
C LEU A 151 -0.85 -7.69 -6.24
N LEU A 152 -1.46 -8.77 -5.73
CA LEU A 152 -2.42 -9.57 -6.50
C LEU A 152 -3.71 -8.77 -6.77
N ALA A 153 -4.24 -8.05 -5.79
CA ALA A 153 -5.35 -7.12 -6.00
C ALA A 153 -5.02 -6.06 -7.07
N GLY A 154 -3.79 -5.54 -7.05
CA GLY A 154 -3.24 -4.64 -8.06
C GLY A 154 -3.21 -5.25 -9.46
N VAL A 155 -2.87 -6.54 -9.60
CA VAL A 155 -2.91 -7.25 -10.89
C VAL A 155 -4.34 -7.33 -11.42
N TYR A 156 -5.32 -7.69 -10.58
CA TYR A 156 -6.73 -7.71 -10.99
C TYR A 156 -7.20 -6.33 -11.46
N ALA A 157 -6.89 -5.29 -10.68
CA ALA A 157 -7.23 -3.92 -11.03
C ALA A 157 -6.57 -3.47 -12.34
N HIS A 158 -5.29 -3.80 -12.54
CA HIS A 158 -4.55 -3.49 -13.77
C HIS A 158 -5.20 -4.12 -15.00
N LEU A 159 -5.51 -5.43 -14.93
CA LEU A 159 -6.12 -6.16 -16.04
C LEU A 159 -7.52 -5.62 -16.39
N CYS A 160 -8.34 -5.31 -15.38
CA CYS A 160 -9.64 -4.71 -15.58
C CYS A 160 -9.54 -3.31 -16.19
N LEU A 161 -8.68 -2.45 -15.65
CA LEU A 161 -8.48 -1.10 -16.18
C LEU A 161 -8.00 -1.13 -17.63
N ARG A 162 -7.03 -1.99 -17.93
CA ARG A 162 -6.52 -2.15 -19.28
C ARG A 162 -7.57 -2.70 -20.25
N GLY A 163 -8.40 -3.64 -19.79
CA GLY A 163 -9.54 -4.13 -20.54
C GLY A 163 -10.56 -3.03 -20.86
N ILE A 164 -10.88 -2.17 -19.89
CA ILE A 164 -11.76 -1.01 -20.11
C ILE A 164 -11.17 -0.06 -21.15
N LEU A 165 -9.87 0.27 -21.04
CA LEU A 165 -9.22 1.17 -21.98
C LEU A 165 -9.24 0.63 -23.41
N LEU A 166 -8.96 -0.67 -23.60
CA LEU A 166 -9.00 -1.33 -24.90
C LEU A 166 -10.39 -1.35 -25.55
N LEU A 167 -11.47 -1.25 -24.76
CA LEU A 167 -12.84 -1.21 -25.29
C LEU A 167 -13.28 0.20 -25.70
N VAL A 168 -12.59 1.24 -25.23
CA VAL A 168 -12.97 2.65 -25.41
C VAL A 168 -12.03 3.40 -26.37
N THR A 169 -10.87 2.82 -26.69
CA THR A 169 -9.92 3.31 -27.71
C THR A 169 -10.06 2.56 -29.02
#